data_AF-A0A7W6NZA3-F1
#
_entry.id   AF-A0A7W6NZA3-F1
#
_cell.length_a   1.000
_cell.length_b   1.000
_cell.length_c   1.000
_cell.angle_alpha   90.00
_cell.angle_beta   90.00
_cell.angle_gamma   90.00
#
_symmetry.space_group_name_H-M   'P 1'
#
loop_
_entity.id
_entity.type
_entity.pdbx_description
1 polymer ?
#
loop_
_entity_poly.entity_id
_entity_poly.type
_entity_poly.pdbx_seq_one_letter_code
_entity_poly.pdbx_strand_id
1 'polypeptide(L)' 'MRLIDPPNGWRYGFPKQFDPEPGQHIDDWLQNNGYLRSEIDVWEGKGVPCQVWEADQHH' A
#
# COMPACT_ATOMS: atom_id res chain seq x y z
N MET A 1 13.59 -2.60 -5.02
CA MET A 1 12.43 -3.02 -4.18
C MET A 1 11.46 -1.86 -4.13
N ARG A 2 10.14 -2.06 -4.23
CA ARG A 2 9.17 -0.97 -4.02
C ARG A 2 8.61 -1.03 -2.62
N LEU A 3 8.61 0.10 -1.93
CA LEU A 3 7.87 0.29 -0.68
C LEU A 3 6.62 1.10 -0.99
N ILE A 4 5.49 0.70 -0.41
CA ILE A 4 4.21 1.40 -0.50
C ILE A 4 3.84 1.92 0.89
N ASP A 5 3.43 3.18 0.96
CA ASP A 5 2.88 3.80 2.18
C ASP A 5 1.55 4.50 1.85
N PRO A 6 0.40 3.99 2.33
CA PRO A 6 -0.88 4.66 2.18
C PRO A 6 -1.00 5.85 3.15
N PRO A 7 -1.99 6.75 2.97
CA PRO A 7 -2.31 7.77 3.97
C PRO A 7 -2.45 7.15 5.36
N ASN A 8 -1.92 7.79 6.41
CA ASN A 8 -1.95 7.23 7.77
C ASN A 8 -1.30 5.85 7.93
N GLY A 9 -0.52 5.36 6.95
CA GLY A 9 0.05 4.02 6.92
C GLY A 9 0.93 3.70 8.13
N TRP A 10 1.62 4.68 8.70
CA TRP A 10 2.40 4.54 9.94
C TRP A 10 1.58 4.01 11.13
N ARG A 11 0.26 4.25 11.17
CA ARG A 11 -0.65 3.71 12.21
C ARG A 11 -0.90 2.21 12.07
N TYR A 12 -0.63 1.67 10.88
CA TYR A 12 -0.90 0.31 10.47
C TYR A 12 0.39 -0.46 10.10
N GLY A 13 1.56 0.10 10.39
CA GLY A 13 2.87 -0.53 10.17
C GLY A 13 3.42 -0.43 8.75
N PHE A 14 3.01 0.59 7.98
CA PHE A 14 3.63 0.98 6.71
C PHE A 14 4.77 2.01 6.93
N PRO A 15 5.70 2.20 5.98
CA PRO A 15 5.79 1.58 4.65
C PRO A 15 6.04 0.06 4.68
N LYS A 16 5.49 -0.67 3.70
CA LYS A 16 5.72 -2.12 3.52
C LYS A 16 6.26 -2.40 2.12
N GLN A 17 7.07 -3.46 2.01
CA GLN A 17 7.53 -3.96 0.72
C GLN A 17 6.32 -4.41 -0.10
N PHE A 18 6.20 -3.88 -1.31
CA PHE A 18 5.11 -4.20 -2.21
C PHE A 18 5.40 -5.48 -2.99
N ASP A 19 4.60 -6.51 -2.70
CA ASP A 19 4.70 -7.87 -3.20
C ASP A 19 3.31 -8.45 -3.58
N PRO A 20 2.57 -7.80 -4.51
CA PRO A 20 1.23 -8.26 -4.85
C PRO A 20 1.25 -9.60 -5.59
N GLU A 21 0.19 -10.39 -5.41
CA GLU A 21 -0.06 -11.55 -6.25
C GLU A 21 -0.36 -11.13 -7.70
N PRO A 22 -0.13 -11.99 -8.71
CA PRO A 22 -0.46 -11.66 -10.10
C PRO A 22 -1.93 -11.28 -10.27
N GLY A 23 -2.18 -10.04 -10.69
CA GLY A 23 -3.53 -9.51 -10.88
C GLY A 23 -4.22 -8.99 -9.61
N GLN A 24 -3.55 -9.00 -8.46
CA GLN A 24 -4.11 -8.44 -7.23
C GLN A 24 -4.28 -6.92 -7.32
N HIS A 25 -5.44 -6.44 -6.91
CA HIS A 25 -5.70 -5.00 -6.82
C HIS A 25 -4.95 -4.39 -5.62
N ILE A 26 -4.50 -3.15 -5.75
CA ILE A 26 -3.74 -2.47 -4.69
C ILE A 26 -4.54 -2.38 -3.38
N ASP A 27 -5.84 -2.14 -3.47
CA ASP A 27 -6.71 -2.05 -2.29
C ASP A 27 -6.79 -3.38 -1.52
N ASP A 28 -6.85 -4.50 -2.25
CA ASP A 28 -6.84 -5.83 -1.64
C ASP A 28 -5.49 -6.13 -0.98
N TRP A 29 -4.39 -5.72 -1.62
CA TRP A 29 -3.06 -5.83 -1.03
C TRP A 29 -2.93 -4.99 0.25
N LEU A 30 -3.41 -3.75 0.24
CA LEU A 30 -3.43 -2.88 1.42
C LEU A 30 -4.24 -3.49 2.57
N GLN A 31 -5.44 -4.00 2.27
CA GLN A 31 -6.32 -4.62 3.26
C GLN A 31 -5.69 -5.89 3.86
N ASN A 32 -5.12 -6.77 3.02
CA ASN A 32 -4.42 -7.97 3.47
C ASN A 32 -3.18 -7.65 4.31
N ASN A 33 -2.56 -6.49 4.11
CA ASN A 33 -1.40 -6.02 4.86
C ASN A 33 -1.77 -5.20 6.12
N GLY A 34 -3.05 -5.12 6.48
CA GLY A 34 -3.52 -4.52 7.73
C GLY A 34 -3.96 -3.06 7.62
N TYR A 35 -4.03 -2.49 6.42
CA TYR A 35 -4.66 -1.19 6.21
C TYR A 35 -6.18 -1.31 6.32
N LEU A 36 -6.83 -0.45 7.10
CA LEU A 36 -8.26 -0.59 7.37
C LEU A 36 -9.10 -0.31 6.13
N ARG A 37 -10.12 -1.13 5.90
CA ARG A 37 -11.08 -0.95 4.81
C ARG A 37 -11.74 0.44 4.83
N SER A 38 -12.04 0.96 6.01
CA SER A 38 -12.59 2.31 6.18
C SER A 38 -11.66 3.41 5.70
N GLU A 39 -10.34 3.22 5.75
CA GLU A 39 -9.38 4.20 5.22
C GLU A 39 -9.24 4.09 3.70
N ILE A 40 -9.53 2.92 3.11
CA ILE A 40 -9.58 2.69 1.66
C ILE A 40 -10.85 3.32 1.08
N ASP A 41 -12.00 3.08 1.70
CA ASP A 41 -13.31 3.53 1.21
C ASP A 41 -13.42 5.06 1.13
N VAL A 42 -12.64 5.82 1.91
CA VAL A 42 -12.50 7.28 1.78
C VAL A 42 -12.09 7.72 0.37
N TRP A 43 -11.43 6.84 -0.38
CA TRP A 43 -10.90 7.10 -1.72
C TRP A 43 -11.67 6.38 -2.83
N GLU A 44 -12.89 5.90 -2.56
CA GLU A 44 -13.73 5.19 -3.53
C GLU A 44 -13.85 5.96 -4.86
N GLY A 45 -13.59 5.25 -5.96
CA GLY A 45 -13.61 5.81 -7.32
C GLY A 45 -12.39 6.65 -7.72
N LYS A 46 -11.40 6.84 -6.84
CA LYS A 46 -10.18 7.64 -7.10
C LYS A 46 -8.88 6.86 -6.90
N GLY A 47 -8.92 5.79 -6.10
CA GLY A 47 -7.75 5.00 -5.71
C GLY A 47 -7.00 5.64 -4.53
N VAL A 48 -6.44 4.80 -3.66
CA VAL A 48 -5.71 5.27 -2.47
C VAL A 48 -4.41 5.95 -2.90
N PRO A 49 -4.15 7.23 -2.52
CA PRO A 49 -2.97 7.96 -2.93
C PRO A 49 -1.73 7.52 -2.14
N CYS A 50 -1.20 6.36 -2.50
CA CYS A 50 -0.02 5.79 -1.87
C CYS A 50 1.25 6.52 -2.29
N GLN A 51 2.16 6.72 -1.34
CA GLN A 51 3.54 7.07 -1.64
C GLN A 51 4.29 5.79 -2.06
N VAL A 52 5.11 5.90 -3.11
CA VAL A 52 5.88 4.78 -3.66
C VAL A 52 7.36 5.14 -3.62
N TRP A 53 8.15 4.32 -2.95
CA TRP A 53 9.60 4.52 -2.85
C TRP A 53 10.29 3.36 -3.56
N GLU A 54 11.19 3.67 -4.49
CA GLU A 54 12.07 2.67 -5.09
C GLU A 54 13.33 2.58 -4.23
N ALA A 55 13.46 1.50 -3.47
CA ALA A 55 14.69 1.18 -2.78
C ALA A 55 15.66 0.53 -3.78
N ASP A 56 16.77 1.24 -4.05
CA ASP A 56 17.89 0.71 -4.82
C ASP A 56 18.47 -0.51 -4.12
N GLN A 57 18.53 -1.62 -4.85
CA GLN A 57 19.31 -2.79 -4.47
C GLN A 57 20.77 -2.48 -4.83
N HIS A 58 21.42 -1.56 -4.12
CA HIS A 58 22.88 -1.44 -4.22
C HIS A 58 23.51 -2.62 -3.46
N HIS A 59 23.98 -3.58 -4.25
CA HIS A 59 24.75 -4.75 -3.83
C HIS A 59 26.22 -4.38 -3.60
#